data_AF-L1QKF4-F1
#
_entry.id   AF-L1QKF4-F1
#
_cell.length_a   1.000
_cell.length_b   1.000
_cell.length_c   1.000
_cell.angle_alpha   90.00
_cell.angle_beta   90.00
_cell.angle_gamma   90.00
#
_symmetry.space_group_name_H-M   'P 1'
#
loop_
_entity.id
_entity.type
_entity.pdbx_description
1 polymer ?
#
loop_
_entity_poly.entity_id
_entity_poly.type
_entity_poly.pdbx_seq_one_letter_code
_entity_poly.pdbx_strand_id
1 'polypeptide(L)'
;MNNTDRRDAEMPYISDSSVMEEQRITRRLVQELNTSDRGDFENIKPISRNSTYEYGIKVEIGNNVWIGGNVVITPGVTIGDNVVIGAGSVVTKDIPANVIAAGNPCRVIREITEDDKRYYYKNREFDEESWKVIQGEGSSESR
;
A
#
# COMPACT_ATOMS: atom_id res chain seq x y z
N MET A 1 -34.95 19.07 16.12
CA MET A 1 -33.72 18.41 15.63
C MET A 1 -33.75 16.98 16.16
N ASN A 2 -34.00 16.02 15.28
CA ASN A 2 -34.02 14.59 15.61
C ASN A 2 -32.57 14.06 15.74
N ASN A 3 -32.39 12.77 16.08
CA ASN A 3 -31.05 12.21 16.26
C ASN A 3 -30.23 12.15 14.96
N THR A 4 -30.88 11.96 13.82
CA THR A 4 -30.26 12.05 12.48
C THR A 4 -29.75 13.48 12.22
N ASP A 5 -30.57 14.50 12.46
CA ASP A 5 -30.19 15.90 12.29
C ASP A 5 -29.02 16.28 13.23
N ARG A 6 -29.00 15.75 14.47
CA ARG A 6 -27.90 15.98 15.44
C ARG A 6 -26.60 15.32 14.99
N ARG A 7 -26.68 14.10 14.45
CA ARG A 7 -25.54 13.39 13.85
C ARG A 7 -24.95 14.21 12.71
N ASP A 8 -25.79 14.65 11.78
CA ASP A 8 -25.36 15.39 10.60
C ASP A 8 -24.79 16.78 10.93
N ALA A 9 -25.16 17.31 12.10
CA ALA A 9 -24.61 18.54 12.68
C ALA A 9 -23.41 18.30 13.64
N GLU A 10 -22.85 17.09 13.69
CA GLU A 10 -21.70 16.72 14.54
C GLU A 10 -21.91 16.95 16.06
N MET A 11 -23.17 16.91 16.52
CA MET A 11 -23.54 17.11 17.92
C MET A 11 -23.67 15.77 18.66
N PRO A 12 -23.40 15.69 19.98
CA PRO A 12 -23.64 14.48 20.76
C PRO A 12 -25.12 14.05 20.76
N TYR A 13 -25.39 12.75 20.58
CA TYR A 13 -26.74 12.16 20.63
C TYR A 13 -26.68 10.69 21.12
N ILE A 14 -27.84 10.15 21.52
CA ILE A 14 -28.01 8.72 21.82
C ILE A 14 -28.70 8.09 20.61
N SER A 15 -28.07 7.07 20.00
CA SER A 15 -28.62 6.40 18.82
C SER A 15 -29.98 5.77 19.12
N ASP A 16 -30.96 6.04 18.26
CA ASP A 16 -32.28 5.41 18.26
C ASP A 16 -32.43 4.42 17.10
N SER A 17 -33.62 3.85 16.92
CA SER A 17 -33.89 2.86 15.88
C SER A 17 -33.64 3.38 14.47
N SER A 18 -33.88 4.66 14.18
CA SER A 18 -33.60 5.25 12.87
C SER A 18 -32.11 5.32 12.59
N VAL A 19 -31.30 5.82 13.53
CA VAL A 19 -29.85 5.89 13.34
C VAL A 19 -29.22 4.49 13.29
N MET A 20 -29.72 3.55 14.10
CA MET A 20 -29.20 2.18 14.12
C MET A 20 -29.51 1.41 12.83
N GLU A 21 -30.65 1.67 12.18
CA GLU A 21 -30.99 1.04 10.89
C GLU A 21 -30.10 1.58 9.77
N GLU A 22 -29.85 2.90 9.72
CA GLU A 22 -28.90 3.48 8.77
C GLU A 22 -27.49 2.91 8.94
N GLN A 23 -27.00 2.80 10.19
CA GLN A 23 -25.71 2.17 10.49
C GLN A 23 -25.66 0.70 10.05
N ARG A 24 -26.76 -0.05 10.21
CA ARG A 24 -26.85 -1.46 9.79
C ARG A 24 -26.82 -1.59 8.28
N ILE A 25 -27.53 -0.73 7.55
CA ILE A 25 -27.52 -0.68 6.08
C ILE A 25 -26.10 -0.35 5.59
N THR A 26 -25.47 0.69 6.13
CA THR A 26 -24.08 1.05 5.79
C THR A 26 -23.13 -0.12 6.06
N ARG A 27 -23.23 -0.78 7.22
CA ARG A 27 -22.37 -1.92 7.57
C ARG A 27 -22.56 -3.10 6.63
N ARG A 28 -23.80 -3.41 6.23
CA ARG A 28 -24.10 -4.48 5.27
C ARG A 28 -23.54 -4.15 3.89
N LEU A 29 -23.75 -2.92 3.41
CA LEU A 29 -23.23 -2.47 2.11
C LEU A 29 -21.71 -2.48 2.09
N VAL A 30 -21.06 -2.01 3.15
CA VAL A 30 -19.59 -2.06 3.28
C VAL A 30 -19.09 -3.50 3.24
N GLN A 31 -19.75 -4.44 3.93
CA GLN A 31 -19.37 -5.85 3.88
C GLN A 31 -19.56 -6.47 2.49
N GLU A 32 -20.69 -6.20 1.83
CA GLU A 32 -20.99 -6.71 0.49
C GLU A 32 -20.02 -6.16 -0.58
N LEU A 33 -19.73 -4.86 -0.50
CA LEU A 33 -18.79 -4.18 -1.39
C LEU A 33 -17.34 -4.60 -1.13
N ASN A 34 -16.93 -4.79 0.13
CA ASN A 34 -15.56 -5.23 0.46
C ASN A 34 -15.28 -6.69 0.10
N THR A 35 -16.30 -7.55 -0.01
CA THR A 35 -16.14 -8.93 -0.53
C THR A 35 -16.16 -9.01 -2.06
N SER A 36 -16.48 -7.90 -2.72
CA SER A 36 -16.47 -7.79 -4.18
C SER A 36 -15.16 -7.10 -4.61
N ASP A 37 -14.15 -7.88 -4.98
CA ASP A 37 -12.86 -7.37 -5.45
C ASP A 37 -13.02 -6.54 -6.73
N ARG A 38 -13.06 -5.20 -6.64
CA ARG A 38 -13.09 -4.25 -7.78
C ARG A 38 -12.51 -2.88 -7.40
N GLY A 39 -11.25 -2.65 -7.75
CA GLY A 39 -10.47 -1.45 -7.40
C GLY A 39 -10.82 -0.15 -8.15
N ASP A 40 -11.60 -0.19 -9.22
CA ASP A 40 -11.92 1.04 -9.98
C ASP A 40 -13.40 1.41 -9.88
N PHE A 41 -13.64 2.57 -9.25
CA PHE A 41 -14.93 3.21 -9.02
C PHE A 41 -15.70 3.62 -10.30
N GLU A 42 -15.19 3.31 -11.49
CA GLU A 42 -15.80 3.69 -12.77
C GLU A 42 -16.74 2.60 -13.35
N ASN A 43 -16.75 1.37 -12.82
CA ASN A 43 -17.59 0.26 -13.27
C ASN A 43 -18.67 -0.18 -12.25
N ILE A 44 -19.36 0.78 -11.64
CA ILE A 44 -20.33 0.54 -10.54
C ILE A 44 -21.66 -0.11 -11.02
N LYS A 45 -21.99 -0.08 -12.32
CA LYS A 45 -23.27 -0.62 -12.81
C LYS A 45 -23.28 -2.16 -12.89
N PRO A 46 -24.35 -2.85 -12.41
CA PRO A 46 -24.47 -4.31 -12.43
C PRO A 46 -24.21 -4.99 -13.79
N ILE A 47 -24.60 -4.33 -14.88
CA ILE A 47 -24.42 -4.87 -16.25
C ILE A 47 -22.93 -5.01 -16.59
N SER A 48 -22.11 -4.01 -16.31
CA SER A 48 -20.67 -4.04 -16.62
C SER A 48 -19.90 -5.00 -15.71
N ARG A 49 -20.32 -5.21 -14.45
CA ARG A 49 -19.67 -6.18 -13.55
C ARG A 49 -20.08 -7.64 -13.75
N ASN A 50 -21.24 -7.89 -14.38
CA ASN A 50 -21.75 -9.23 -14.68
C ASN A 50 -21.44 -9.68 -16.13
N SER A 51 -20.81 -8.85 -16.93
CA SER A 51 -20.53 -9.13 -18.35
C SER A 51 -19.29 -10.01 -18.57
N THR A 52 -18.57 -10.39 -17.50
CA THR A 52 -17.29 -11.12 -17.58
C THR A 52 -16.21 -10.35 -18.35
N TYR A 53 -16.39 -9.04 -18.55
CA TYR A 53 -15.43 -8.19 -19.23
C TYR A 53 -14.38 -7.73 -18.22
N GLU A 54 -13.13 -8.12 -18.45
CA GLU A 54 -12.00 -7.83 -17.57
C GLU A 54 -11.05 -6.83 -18.23
N TYR A 55 -10.34 -6.05 -17.41
CA TYR A 55 -9.22 -5.23 -17.84
C TYR A 55 -8.03 -5.52 -16.94
N GLY A 56 -6.83 -5.46 -17.51
CA GLY A 56 -5.58 -5.53 -16.77
C GLY A 56 -4.70 -4.38 -17.21
N ILE A 57 -4.45 -3.42 -16.32
CA ILE A 57 -3.45 -2.38 -16.58
C ILE A 57 -2.13 -2.86 -16.00
N LYS A 58 -1.13 -2.99 -16.87
CA LYS A 58 0.19 -3.51 -16.54
C LYS A 58 0.80 -2.73 -15.36
N VAL A 59 1.45 -3.46 -14.46
CA VAL A 59 2.35 -2.91 -13.44
C VAL A 59 3.79 -3.19 -13.88
N GLU A 60 4.65 -2.20 -13.75
CA GLU A 60 6.07 -2.31 -14.10
C GLU A 60 6.93 -2.21 -12.84
N ILE A 61 7.86 -3.14 -12.67
CA ILE A 61 8.77 -3.19 -11.53
C ILE A 61 10.19 -3.23 -12.09
N GLY A 62 11.01 -2.26 -11.69
CA GLY A 62 12.42 -2.16 -12.05
C GLY A 62 13.29 -3.22 -11.38
N ASN A 63 14.60 -3.06 -11.55
CA ASN A 63 15.62 -3.94 -10.99
C ASN A 63 15.90 -3.60 -9.52
N ASN A 64 16.33 -4.60 -8.74
CA ASN A 64 16.75 -4.44 -7.34
C ASN A 64 15.69 -3.80 -6.44
N VAL A 65 14.40 -4.04 -6.72
CA VAL A 65 13.30 -3.54 -5.91
C VAL A 65 13.04 -4.48 -4.74
N TRP A 66 12.95 -3.93 -3.53
CA TRP A 66 12.49 -4.66 -2.35
C TRP A 66 11.06 -4.25 -2.00
N ILE A 67 10.15 -5.23 -2.04
CA ILE A 67 8.75 -5.06 -1.62
C ILE A 67 8.57 -5.69 -0.23
N GLY A 68 8.22 -4.86 0.74
CA GLY A 68 7.89 -5.30 2.09
C GLY A 68 6.64 -6.18 2.16
N GLY A 69 6.44 -6.85 3.28
CA GLY A 69 5.26 -7.71 3.48
C GLY A 69 3.95 -6.92 3.43
N ASN A 70 2.89 -7.55 2.90
CA ASN A 70 1.53 -7.00 2.84
C ASN A 70 1.44 -5.65 2.10
N VAL A 71 2.11 -5.54 0.95
CA VAL A 71 2.03 -4.37 0.07
C VAL A 71 0.98 -4.61 -1.02
N VAL A 72 0.21 -3.57 -1.35
CA VAL A 72 -0.72 -3.53 -2.49
C VAL A 72 -0.19 -2.53 -3.52
N ILE A 73 -0.14 -2.93 -4.79
CA ILE A 73 0.24 -2.07 -5.91
C ILE A 73 -0.95 -1.98 -6.86
N THR A 74 -1.45 -0.76 -7.13
CA THR A 74 -2.62 -0.58 -8.00
C THR A 74 -2.25 -0.73 -9.48
N PRO A 75 -3.24 -1.03 -10.34
CA PRO A 75 -3.01 -1.14 -11.78
C PRO A 75 -2.37 0.13 -12.37
N GLY A 76 -1.50 -0.05 -13.37
CA GLY A 76 -0.86 1.06 -14.10
C GLY A 76 0.33 1.72 -13.42
N VAL A 77 0.77 1.24 -12.26
CA VAL A 77 1.92 1.80 -11.54
C VAL A 77 3.25 1.29 -12.10
N THR A 78 4.21 2.19 -12.23
CA THR A 78 5.62 1.89 -12.50
C THR A 78 6.48 2.17 -11.25
N ILE A 79 7.27 1.18 -10.83
CA ILE A 79 8.28 1.28 -9.78
C ILE A 79 9.66 1.27 -10.42
N GLY A 80 10.45 2.33 -10.19
CA GLY A 80 11.82 2.45 -10.70
C GLY A 80 12.82 1.48 -10.07
N ASP A 81 14.06 1.52 -10.56
CA ASP A 81 15.15 0.68 -10.06
C ASP A 81 15.56 1.05 -8.63
N ASN A 82 16.09 0.08 -7.88
CA ASN A 82 16.67 0.26 -6.55
C ASN A 82 15.69 0.88 -5.53
N VAL A 83 14.40 0.53 -5.62
CA VAL A 83 13.36 1.06 -4.72
C VAL A 83 13.12 0.12 -3.55
N VAL A 84 12.89 0.68 -2.36
CA VAL A 84 12.38 -0.07 -1.21
C VAL A 84 10.97 0.41 -0.89
N ILE A 85 10.01 -0.52 -0.93
CA ILE A 85 8.62 -0.29 -0.50
C ILE A 85 8.43 -0.86 0.91
N GLY A 86 8.10 -0.01 1.87
CA GLY A 86 7.84 -0.42 3.25
C GLY A 86 6.61 -1.34 3.37
N ALA A 87 6.61 -2.20 4.39
CA ALA A 87 5.50 -3.13 4.65
C ALA A 87 4.15 -2.40 4.86
N GLY A 88 3.05 -3.02 4.45
CA GLY A 88 1.69 -2.46 4.62
C GLY A 88 1.35 -1.31 3.67
N SER A 89 2.18 -1.04 2.66
CA SER A 89 1.98 0.12 1.78
C SER A 89 0.93 -0.12 0.69
N VAL A 90 0.22 0.94 0.29
CA VAL A 90 -0.72 0.92 -0.84
C VAL A 90 -0.23 1.90 -1.91
N VAL A 91 0.45 1.35 -2.92
CA VAL A 91 1.08 2.11 -4.00
C VAL A 91 0.03 2.46 -5.05
N THR A 92 -0.32 3.75 -5.10
CA THR A 92 -1.37 4.30 -5.97
C THR A 92 -0.82 5.20 -7.08
N LYS A 93 0.50 5.41 -7.12
CA LYS A 93 1.21 6.29 -8.05
C LYS A 93 2.61 5.72 -8.30
N ASP A 94 3.19 6.09 -9.44
CA ASP A 94 4.56 5.73 -9.80
C ASP A 94 5.57 6.14 -8.74
N ILE A 95 6.59 5.29 -8.57
CA ILE A 95 7.67 5.49 -7.61
C ILE A 95 8.99 5.66 -8.38
N PRO A 96 9.71 6.79 -8.21
CA PRO A 96 10.98 7.01 -8.89
C PRO A 96 12.07 6.06 -8.37
N ALA A 97 13.14 5.88 -9.15
CA ALA A 97 14.28 5.04 -8.77
C ALA A 97 15.05 5.59 -7.55
N ASN A 98 15.77 4.72 -6.84
CA ASN A 98 16.67 5.04 -5.72
C ASN A 98 15.98 5.70 -4.51
N VAL A 99 14.75 5.29 -4.19
CA VAL A 99 14.01 5.85 -3.04
C VAL A 99 13.49 4.78 -2.09
N ILE A 100 13.24 5.22 -0.86
CA ILE A 100 12.42 4.49 0.11
C ILE A 100 11.03 5.13 0.08
N ALA A 101 10.00 4.33 -0.17
CA ALA A 101 8.61 4.76 -0.13
C ALA A 101 7.80 3.87 0.81
N ALA A 102 6.84 4.43 1.54
CA ALA A 102 5.92 3.63 2.34
C ALA A 102 4.60 4.35 2.62
N GLY A 103 3.65 3.62 3.21
CA GLY A 103 2.41 4.14 3.76
C GLY A 103 1.17 3.80 2.95
N ASN A 104 0.01 4.20 3.46
CA ASN A 104 -1.28 4.06 2.81
C ASN A 104 -2.01 5.43 2.84
N PRO A 105 -2.03 6.17 1.72
CA PRO A 105 -1.41 5.84 0.43
C PRO A 105 0.12 5.96 0.48
N CYS A 106 0.82 5.16 -0.35
CA CYS A 106 2.28 5.14 -0.39
C CYS A 106 2.84 6.48 -0.86
N ARG A 107 3.89 6.95 -0.19
CA ARG A 107 4.61 8.19 -0.51
C ARG A 107 6.11 7.96 -0.41
N VAL A 108 6.87 8.66 -1.24
CA VAL A 108 8.33 8.74 -1.10
C VAL A 108 8.65 9.37 0.24
N ILE A 109 9.45 8.67 1.05
CA ILE A 109 9.92 9.14 2.36
C ILE A 109 11.22 9.92 2.17
N ARG A 110 12.18 9.32 1.47
CA ARG A 110 13.48 9.91 1.14
C ARG A 110 14.19 9.11 0.05
N GLU A 111 15.26 9.68 -0.48
CA GLU A 111 16.23 9.00 -1.35
C GLU A 111 17.10 8.02 -0.57
N ILE A 112 17.58 6.99 -1.27
CA ILE A 112 18.64 6.09 -0.80
C ILE A 112 19.98 6.75 -1.10
N THR A 113 20.84 6.78 -0.10
CA THR A 113 22.12 7.51 -0.10
C THR A 113 23.28 6.58 0.21
N GLU A 114 24.50 7.08 0.03
CA GLU A 114 25.72 6.33 0.37
C GLU A 114 25.80 5.95 1.86
N ASP A 115 25.17 6.72 2.74
CA ASP A 115 25.14 6.43 4.17
C ASP A 115 24.35 5.14 4.49
N ASP A 116 23.40 4.76 3.62
CA ASP A 116 22.60 3.54 3.78
C ASP A 116 23.42 2.26 3.59
N LYS A 117 24.60 2.36 2.95
CA LYS A 117 25.51 1.21 2.75
C LYS A 117 26.05 0.64 4.05
N ARG A 118 26.21 1.48 5.07
CA ARG A 118 26.88 1.09 6.32
C ARG A 118 25.97 0.26 7.21
N TYR A 119 24.66 0.47 7.14
CA TYR A 119 23.70 -0.05 8.11
C TYR A 119 22.84 -1.18 7.54
N TYR A 120 22.86 -2.35 8.18
CA TYR A 120 21.97 -3.47 7.81
C TYR A 120 20.66 -3.47 8.61
N TYR A 121 20.65 -2.86 9.80
CA TYR A 121 19.46 -2.75 10.62
C TYR A 121 19.55 -1.56 11.58
N LYS A 122 18.75 -0.52 11.34
CA LYS A 122 18.73 0.71 12.15
C LYS A 122 20.14 1.28 12.29
N ASN A 123 20.73 1.16 13.48
CA ASN A 123 22.03 1.73 13.83
C ASN A 123 23.14 0.66 13.82
N ARG A 124 22.85 -0.55 13.32
CA ARG A 124 23.80 -1.66 13.27
C ARG A 124 24.54 -1.64 11.96
N GLU A 125 25.87 -1.53 12.07
CA GLU A 125 26.77 -1.49 10.93
C GLU A 125 27.27 -2.88 10.55
N PHE A 126 27.52 -3.08 9.26
CA PHE A 126 28.28 -4.24 8.81
C PHE A 126 29.70 -4.17 9.41
N ASP A 127 30.19 -5.30 9.93
CA ASP A 127 31.59 -5.42 10.30
C ASP A 127 32.48 -5.47 9.03
N GLU A 128 33.79 -5.26 9.20
CA GLU A 128 34.73 -5.19 8.06
C GLU A 128 34.77 -6.47 7.22
N GLU A 129 34.59 -7.64 7.83
CA GLU A 129 34.60 -8.92 7.12
C GLU A 129 33.34 -9.05 6.27
N SER A 130 32.17 -8.79 6.86
CA SER A 130 30.89 -8.74 6.15
C SER A 130 30.91 -7.73 5.01
N TRP A 131 31.50 -6.55 5.23
CA TRP A 131 31.57 -5.50 4.22
C TRP A 131 32.44 -5.89 3.01
N LYS A 132 33.60 -6.53 3.24
CA LYS A 132 34.43 -7.07 2.16
C LYS A 132 33.69 -8.11 1.31
N VAL A 133 32.91 -8.98 1.94
CA VAL A 133 32.08 -9.97 1.22
C VAL A 133 31.01 -9.27 0.36
N ILE A 134 30.34 -8.26 0.89
CA ILE A 134 29.33 -7.46 0.15
C ILE A 134 29.95 -6.76 -1.06
N GLN A 135 31.19 -6.27 -0.93
CA GLN A 135 31.94 -5.66 -2.03
C GLN A 135 32.50 -6.68 -3.04
N GLY A 136 32.32 -7.98 -2.80
CA GLY A 136 32.87 -9.05 -3.64
C GLY A 136 34.38 -9.28 -3.44
N GLU A 137 34.97 -8.72 -2.38
CA GLU A 137 36.40 -8.80 -2.05
C GLU A 137 36.72 -9.93 -1.05
N GLY A 138 35.71 -10.65 -0.56
CA GLY A 138 35.84 -11.77 0.38
C GLY A 138 35.25 -13.07 -0.14
N SER A 139 35.76 -14.22 0.31
CA SER A 139 35.14 -15.52 0.05
C SER A 139 33.94 -15.71 0.98
N SER A 140 32.72 -15.69 0.46
CA SER A 140 31.61 -16.31 1.17
C SER A 140 31.87 -17.81 1.19
N GLU A 141 32.31 -18.38 2.32
CA GLU A 141 32.25 -19.83 2.47
C GLU A 141 30.80 -20.25 2.28
N SER A 142 30.59 -20.93 1.16
CA SER A 142 29.30 -21.29 0.58
C SER A 142 28.42 -22.05 1.56
N ARG A 143 27.13 -21.72 1.57
CA ARG A 143 26.05 -22.72 1.66
C ARG A 143 25.03 -22.45 0.59
#